data_AF-A0A0A6PC81-F1
#
_entry.id   AF-A0A0A6PC81-F1
#
_cell.length_a   1.000
_cell.length_b   1.000
_cell.length_c   1.000
_cell.angle_alpha   90.00
_cell.angle_beta   90.00
_cell.angle_gamma   90.00
#
_symmetry.space_group_name_H-M   'P 1'
#
loop_
_entity.id
_entity.type
_entity.pdbx_description
1 polymer ?
#
loop_
_entity_poly.entity_id
_entity_poly.type
_entity_poly.pdbx_seq_one_letter_code
_entity_poly.pdbx_strand_id
1 'polypeptide(L)'
;MIGRSSKALPLSEKAYRLRKEVLGAMHPSTLTSLIHLARIYQKPGKIHKAIKHFEKIVTGVEHLNAIKPVPTQGGTGLMALVEHLRSGGFSPENRQALFKEWVSSYFRLSYLYAKQSRLDDAFRLAELSKARTLLESLAAKHAAQESGLSKAEQQKLQNYETRLADFNDKIGKALNEKVRLETDKNQLIADLNKFERKLKAKYPKYAELSDVQILSAKNGAKHLSKNAVLISYLVESNLVLAFTFESNGKLTAHDLGKIQNLKKDLESYRYQMSRDKTRSKFDMNKKDKKDIKKLSIELSKRLLEPLKNIIKDKSHWIISPSGVLALIPFETLRFEGEEQPVIDQHKVSYVQSLSILAMLQKRDLAYKQIKNRGNLFAMGAPIYQKAGKSSKKAKQLKAGKGQIEALTATKREFLKKGGKYANPRYWAMPLA
;
A
#
# COMPACT_ATOMS: atom_id res chain seq x y z
N MET A 1 -21.90 -0.67 -22.25
CA MET A 1 -22.00 -2.08 -21.80
C MET A 1 -23.30 -2.33 -21.00
N ILE A 2 -24.48 -2.15 -21.59
CA ILE A 2 -25.75 -2.41 -20.86
C ILE A 2 -26.25 -3.85 -21.11
N GLY A 3 -25.99 -4.42 -22.29
CA GLY A 3 -26.52 -5.74 -22.69
C GLY A 3 -25.86 -7.01 -22.11
N ARG A 4 -24.61 -6.96 -21.60
CA ARG A 4 -23.94 -8.15 -21.01
C ARG A 4 -24.24 -8.40 -19.53
N SER A 5 -24.83 -7.42 -18.83
CA SER A 5 -25.05 -7.55 -17.38
C SER A 5 -26.33 -8.31 -17.01
N SER A 6 -27.36 -8.31 -17.87
CA SER A 6 -28.64 -8.98 -17.60
C SER A 6 -28.50 -10.50 -17.54
N LYS A 7 -27.62 -11.09 -18.38
CA LYS A 7 -27.27 -12.52 -18.32
C LYS A 7 -26.23 -12.85 -17.24
N ALA A 8 -25.34 -11.90 -16.91
CA ALA A 8 -24.28 -12.12 -15.92
C ALA A 8 -24.80 -12.18 -14.47
N LEU A 9 -25.87 -11.45 -14.15
CA LEU A 9 -26.47 -11.42 -12.82
C LEU A 9 -26.98 -12.81 -12.37
N PRO A 10 -27.89 -13.49 -13.10
CA PRO A 10 -28.43 -14.78 -12.66
C PRO A 10 -27.36 -15.86 -12.55
N LEU A 11 -26.36 -15.85 -13.44
CA LEU A 11 -25.22 -16.77 -13.37
C LEU A 11 -24.35 -16.52 -12.13
N SER A 12 -24.09 -15.24 -11.81
CA SER A 12 -23.30 -14.88 -10.63
C SER A 12 -24.06 -15.19 -9.33
N GLU A 13 -25.39 -15.04 -9.32
CA GLU A 13 -26.24 -15.39 -8.18
C GLU A 13 -26.26 -16.89 -7.93
N LYS A 14 -26.44 -17.69 -9.01
CA LYS A 14 -26.36 -19.15 -8.94
C LYS A 14 -24.99 -19.61 -8.44
N ALA A 15 -23.90 -19.04 -8.97
CA ALA A 15 -22.55 -19.38 -8.56
C ALA A 15 -22.27 -19.02 -7.09
N TYR A 16 -22.73 -17.85 -6.62
CA TYR A 16 -22.61 -17.48 -5.21
C TYR A 16 -23.40 -18.42 -4.30
N ARG A 17 -24.65 -18.74 -4.66
CA ARG A 17 -25.50 -19.65 -3.89
C ARG A 17 -24.85 -21.02 -3.73
N LEU A 18 -24.46 -21.64 -4.85
CA LEU A 18 -23.83 -22.97 -4.85
C LEU A 18 -22.52 -22.98 -4.05
N ARG A 19 -21.65 -21.98 -4.24
CA ARG A 19 -20.40 -21.88 -3.47
C ARG A 19 -20.65 -21.67 -1.99
N LYS A 20 -21.65 -20.86 -1.62
CA LYS A 20 -22.03 -20.66 -0.23
C LYS A 20 -22.57 -21.94 0.41
N GLU A 21 -23.38 -22.71 -0.30
CA GLU A 21 -23.95 -23.99 0.16
C GLU A 21 -22.85 -25.05 0.37
N VAL A 22 -21.93 -25.18 -0.61
CA VAL A 22 -20.89 -26.21 -0.59
C VAL A 22 -19.69 -25.84 0.28
N LEU A 23 -19.20 -24.60 0.19
CA LEU A 23 -17.93 -24.17 0.81
C LEU A 23 -18.15 -23.34 2.09
N GLY A 24 -19.38 -22.86 2.33
CA GLY A 24 -19.70 -21.92 3.39
C GLY A 24 -19.50 -20.44 2.99
N ALA A 25 -20.07 -19.56 3.81
CA ALA A 25 -20.16 -18.12 3.51
C ALA A 25 -18.82 -17.36 3.55
N MET A 26 -17.87 -17.84 4.35
CA MET A 26 -16.57 -17.18 4.59
C MET A 26 -15.44 -17.76 3.75
N HIS A 27 -15.70 -18.78 2.93
CA HIS A 27 -14.67 -19.38 2.09
C HIS A 27 -14.16 -18.37 1.04
N PRO A 28 -12.84 -18.29 0.77
CA PRO A 28 -12.27 -17.35 -0.20
C PRO A 28 -12.99 -17.35 -1.56
N SER A 29 -13.28 -18.52 -2.13
CA SER A 29 -13.99 -18.63 -3.41
C SER A 29 -15.44 -18.14 -3.37
N THR A 30 -16.10 -18.20 -2.20
CA THR A 30 -17.45 -17.65 -1.96
C THR A 30 -17.39 -16.12 -1.85
N LEU A 31 -16.35 -15.58 -1.21
CA LEU A 31 -16.12 -14.13 -1.17
C LEU A 31 -15.79 -13.59 -2.57
N THR A 32 -15.01 -14.31 -3.37
CA THR A 32 -14.70 -13.92 -4.76
C THR A 32 -15.93 -13.92 -5.67
N SER A 33 -16.86 -14.88 -5.56
CA SER A 33 -18.14 -14.78 -6.29
C SER A 33 -19.00 -13.61 -5.80
N LEU A 34 -18.98 -13.33 -4.49
CA LEU A 34 -19.70 -12.20 -3.92
C LEU A 34 -19.16 -10.84 -4.43
N ILE A 35 -17.86 -10.73 -4.67
CA ILE A 35 -17.23 -9.53 -5.28
C ILE A 35 -17.80 -9.27 -6.67
N HIS A 36 -17.93 -10.32 -7.48
CA HIS A 36 -18.52 -10.20 -8.83
C HIS A 36 -19.97 -9.71 -8.76
N LEU A 37 -20.77 -10.26 -7.84
CA LEU A 37 -22.13 -9.78 -7.59
C LEU A 37 -22.17 -8.32 -7.15
N ALA A 38 -21.36 -7.94 -6.16
CA ALA A 38 -21.31 -6.58 -5.64
C ALA A 38 -20.99 -5.57 -6.76
N ARG A 39 -20.07 -5.90 -7.66
CA ARG A 39 -19.73 -5.09 -8.84
C ARG A 39 -20.90 -4.97 -9.83
N ILE A 40 -21.66 -6.04 -10.07
CA ILE A 40 -22.86 -5.97 -10.94
C ILE A 40 -23.92 -5.06 -10.31
N TYR A 41 -24.04 -5.06 -8.98
CA TYR A 41 -24.99 -4.24 -8.23
C TYR A 41 -24.61 -2.76 -8.10
N GLN A 42 -23.40 -2.33 -8.50
CA GLN A 42 -22.99 -0.91 -8.50
C GLN A 42 -23.71 -0.04 -9.54
N LYS A 43 -24.71 -0.57 -10.24
CA LYS A 43 -25.56 0.20 -11.15
C LYS A 43 -26.46 1.19 -10.38
N PRO A 44 -26.84 2.32 -11.00
CA PRO A 44 -27.83 3.23 -10.43
C PRO A 44 -29.09 2.49 -9.96
N GLY A 45 -29.62 2.86 -8.79
CA GLY A 45 -30.79 2.23 -8.18
C GLY A 45 -30.53 0.96 -7.34
N LYS A 46 -29.31 0.38 -7.37
CA LYS A 46 -28.98 -0.85 -6.59
C LYS A 46 -27.77 -0.70 -5.66
N ILE A 47 -27.31 0.53 -5.43
CA ILE A 47 -26.13 0.86 -4.62
C ILE A 47 -26.20 0.26 -3.21
N HIS A 48 -27.38 0.29 -2.56
CA HIS A 48 -27.57 -0.29 -1.22
C HIS A 48 -27.25 -1.80 -1.20
N LYS A 49 -27.60 -2.56 -2.25
CA LYS A 49 -27.25 -3.98 -2.37
C LYS A 49 -25.75 -4.16 -2.55
N ALA A 50 -25.12 -3.32 -3.36
CA ALA A 50 -23.68 -3.34 -3.55
C ALA A 50 -22.94 -3.12 -2.23
N ILE A 51 -23.34 -2.11 -1.44
CA ILE A 51 -22.77 -1.83 -0.12
C ILE A 51 -22.90 -3.04 0.80
N LYS A 52 -24.10 -3.62 0.94
CA LYS A 52 -24.32 -4.80 1.79
C LYS A 52 -23.45 -5.99 1.39
N HIS A 53 -23.20 -6.18 0.09
CA HIS A 53 -22.30 -7.22 -0.38
C HIS A 53 -20.83 -6.90 -0.09
N PHE A 54 -20.38 -5.66 -0.32
CA PHE A 54 -19.02 -5.24 0.03
C PHE A 54 -18.75 -5.29 1.53
N GLU A 55 -19.71 -4.93 2.38
CA GLU A 55 -19.63 -5.10 3.84
C GLU A 55 -19.42 -6.57 4.20
N LYS A 56 -20.22 -7.48 3.65
CA LYS A 56 -20.05 -8.92 3.86
C LYS A 56 -18.68 -9.43 3.42
N ILE A 57 -18.17 -8.92 2.29
CA ILE A 57 -16.83 -9.26 1.81
C ILE A 57 -15.78 -8.78 2.79
N VAL A 58 -15.80 -7.50 3.16
CA VAL A 58 -14.83 -6.93 4.11
C VAL A 58 -14.90 -7.69 5.44
N THR A 59 -16.08 -7.91 6.01
CA THR A 59 -16.25 -8.70 7.24
C THR A 59 -15.72 -10.12 7.10
N GLY A 60 -15.98 -10.79 5.97
CA GLY A 60 -15.46 -12.14 5.73
C GLY A 60 -13.94 -12.17 5.61
N VAL A 61 -13.35 -11.18 4.95
CA VAL A 61 -11.89 -11.03 4.84
C VAL A 61 -11.27 -10.71 6.20
N GLU A 62 -11.87 -9.79 6.96
CA GLU A 62 -11.43 -9.48 8.32
C GLU A 62 -11.54 -10.71 9.22
N HIS A 63 -12.60 -11.50 9.09
CA HIS A 63 -12.75 -12.76 9.82
C HIS A 63 -11.65 -13.74 9.44
N LEU A 64 -11.42 -14.01 8.14
CA LEU A 64 -10.35 -14.87 7.63
C LEU A 64 -8.96 -14.44 8.12
N ASN A 65 -8.74 -13.13 8.25
CA ASN A 65 -7.51 -12.58 8.79
C ASN A 65 -7.43 -12.64 10.33
N ALA A 66 -8.58 -12.58 11.02
CA ALA A 66 -8.68 -12.62 12.48
C ALA A 66 -8.75 -14.04 13.07
N ILE A 67 -8.75 -15.11 12.24
CA ILE A 67 -8.90 -16.50 12.72
C ILE A 67 -7.74 -16.90 13.65
N LYS A 68 -7.95 -16.64 14.94
CA LYS A 68 -7.82 -17.63 16.01
C LYS A 68 -8.81 -18.76 15.67
N PRO A 69 -8.37 -20.00 15.35
CA PRO A 69 -9.33 -21.09 15.15
C PRO A 69 -10.07 -21.38 16.46
N VAL A 70 -11.40 -21.34 16.40
CA VAL A 70 -12.31 -21.89 17.42
C VAL A 70 -12.39 -23.41 17.18
N PRO A 71 -12.36 -24.26 18.22
CA PRO A 71 -12.53 -25.69 18.04
C PRO A 71 -13.98 -25.98 17.68
N THR A 72 -14.23 -26.52 16.49
CA THR A 72 -15.43 -27.30 16.21
C THR A 72 -15.07 -28.77 16.29
N GLN A 73 -15.70 -29.49 17.22
CA GLN A 73 -15.54 -30.94 17.35
C GLN A 73 -16.27 -31.65 16.21
N GLY A 74 -15.58 -32.63 15.60
CA GLY A 74 -16.20 -33.72 14.84
C GLY A 74 -16.32 -33.52 13.31
N GLY A 75 -15.46 -34.19 12.54
CA GLY A 75 -15.65 -34.37 11.08
C GLY A 75 -14.49 -35.10 10.40
N THR A 76 -14.67 -36.37 10.07
CA THR A 76 -13.66 -37.25 9.44
C THR A 76 -13.57 -37.11 7.92
N GLY A 77 -12.37 -37.36 7.38
CA GLY A 77 -12.12 -37.82 5.99
C GLY A 77 -11.98 -36.73 4.93
N LEU A 78 -13.07 -36.02 4.60
CA LEU A 78 -13.10 -35.01 3.53
C LEU A 78 -13.31 -33.58 4.08
N MET A 79 -13.91 -33.49 5.26
CA MET A 79 -13.98 -32.26 6.05
C MET A 79 -12.60 -31.79 6.47
N ALA A 80 -11.63 -32.67 6.76
CA ALA A 80 -10.28 -32.27 7.17
C ALA A 80 -9.49 -31.47 6.11
N LEU A 81 -9.72 -31.71 4.81
CA LEU A 81 -9.11 -30.93 3.72
C LEU A 81 -9.78 -29.56 3.56
N VAL A 82 -11.10 -29.50 3.76
CA VAL A 82 -11.88 -28.26 3.83
C VAL A 82 -11.60 -27.49 5.13
N GLU A 83 -11.29 -28.21 6.21
CA GLU A 83 -10.90 -27.70 7.52
C GLU A 83 -9.45 -27.20 7.48
N HIS A 84 -8.56 -27.76 6.63
CA HIS A 84 -7.24 -27.20 6.34
C HIS A 84 -7.35 -25.85 5.61
N LEU A 85 -8.41 -25.65 4.81
CA LEU A 85 -8.74 -24.36 4.20
C LEU A 85 -9.52 -23.41 5.14
N ARG A 86 -10.23 -23.92 6.16
CA ARG A 86 -10.95 -23.14 7.20
C ARG A 86 -10.13 -22.80 8.45
N SER A 87 -9.16 -23.62 8.83
CA SER A 87 -8.37 -23.49 10.07
C SER A 87 -7.13 -22.62 9.88
N GLY A 88 -7.35 -21.32 9.65
CA GLY A 88 -6.50 -20.24 10.16
C GLY A 88 -4.98 -20.36 9.95
N GLY A 89 -4.52 -19.78 8.85
CA GLY A 89 -3.14 -19.31 8.76
C GLY A 89 -2.63 -19.12 7.34
N PHE A 90 -3.25 -18.26 6.54
CA PHE A 90 -2.66 -17.90 5.26
C PHE A 90 -1.26 -17.30 5.49
N SER A 91 -0.29 -17.73 4.67
CA SER A 91 1.03 -17.09 4.61
C SER A 91 0.91 -15.58 4.48
N PRO A 92 1.84 -14.76 5.00
CA PRO A 92 1.85 -13.34 4.71
C PRO A 92 1.70 -13.04 3.20
N GLU A 93 2.26 -13.89 2.34
CA GLU A 93 2.17 -13.79 0.88
C GLU A 93 0.82 -14.26 0.32
N ASN A 94 0.19 -15.29 0.87
CA ASN A 94 -1.15 -15.74 0.50
C ASN A 94 -2.20 -14.74 1.00
N ARG A 95 -2.00 -14.18 2.20
CA ARG A 95 -2.75 -13.02 2.68
C ARG A 95 -2.54 -11.84 1.76
N GLN A 96 -1.32 -11.54 1.33
CA GLN A 96 -1.04 -10.47 0.39
C GLN A 96 -1.66 -10.73 -1.00
N ALA A 97 -1.65 -11.96 -1.49
CA ALA A 97 -2.23 -12.38 -2.76
C ALA A 97 -3.75 -12.31 -2.72
N LEU A 98 -4.38 -12.87 -1.68
CA LEU A 98 -5.82 -12.77 -1.44
C LEU A 98 -6.25 -11.33 -1.16
N PHE A 99 -5.46 -10.58 -0.38
CA PHE A 99 -5.68 -9.16 -0.15
C PHE A 99 -5.59 -8.36 -1.44
N LYS A 100 -4.69 -8.70 -2.38
CA LYS A 100 -4.68 -8.08 -3.71
C LYS A 100 -6.00 -8.31 -4.46
N GLU A 101 -6.62 -9.46 -4.32
CA GLU A 101 -7.95 -9.73 -4.91
C GLU A 101 -9.07 -8.95 -4.22
N TRP A 102 -8.93 -8.70 -2.91
CA TRP A 102 -9.99 -8.12 -2.08
C TRP A 102 -9.84 -6.64 -1.77
N VAL A 103 -8.66 -6.03 -1.95
CA VAL A 103 -8.38 -4.60 -1.76
C VAL A 103 -9.36 -3.74 -2.54
N SER A 104 -9.75 -4.20 -3.73
CA SER A 104 -10.78 -3.57 -4.54
C SER A 104 -12.09 -3.39 -3.76
N SER A 105 -12.49 -4.37 -2.95
CA SER A 105 -13.70 -4.30 -2.13
C SER A 105 -13.61 -3.21 -1.05
N TYR A 106 -12.44 -3.06 -0.41
CA TYR A 106 -12.20 -1.98 0.56
C TYR A 106 -12.28 -0.61 -0.10
N PHE A 107 -11.62 -0.45 -1.25
CA PHE A 107 -11.70 0.77 -2.04
C PHE A 107 -13.15 1.09 -2.44
N ARG A 108 -13.88 0.11 -2.98
CA ARG A 108 -15.26 0.32 -3.45
C ARG A 108 -16.19 0.66 -2.31
N LEU A 109 -16.07 -0.01 -1.16
CA LEU A 109 -16.86 0.32 0.00
C LEU A 109 -16.52 1.71 0.55
N SER A 110 -15.22 2.03 0.64
CA SER A 110 -14.73 3.36 1.03
C SER A 110 -15.33 4.46 0.15
N TYR A 111 -15.28 4.28 -1.17
CA TYR A 111 -15.86 5.20 -2.13
C TYR A 111 -17.38 5.36 -1.97
N LEU A 112 -18.10 4.25 -1.78
CA LEU A 112 -19.56 4.29 -1.60
C LEU A 112 -19.96 4.95 -0.27
N TYR A 113 -19.22 4.72 0.81
CA TYR A 113 -19.42 5.41 2.08
C TYR A 113 -19.10 6.90 2.01
N ALA A 114 -18.04 7.29 1.30
CA ALA A 114 -17.72 8.70 1.06
C ALA A 114 -18.86 9.41 0.32
N LYS A 115 -19.50 8.75 -0.66
CA LYS A 115 -20.69 9.26 -1.36
C LYS A 115 -21.94 9.36 -0.47
N GLN A 116 -21.98 8.66 0.65
CA GLN A 116 -23.05 8.73 1.65
C GLN A 116 -22.68 9.62 2.85
N SER A 117 -21.62 10.43 2.73
CA SER A 117 -21.09 11.28 3.81
C SER A 117 -20.67 10.51 5.07
N ARG A 118 -20.45 9.20 4.98
CA ARG A 118 -19.91 8.35 6.06
C ARG A 118 -18.38 8.39 6.04
N LEU A 119 -17.82 9.57 6.34
CA LEU A 119 -16.40 9.86 6.10
C LEU A 119 -15.45 9.05 6.97
N ASP A 120 -15.75 8.86 8.26
CA ASP A 120 -14.90 8.07 9.16
C ASP A 120 -14.81 6.61 8.73
N ASP A 121 -15.95 5.99 8.40
CA ASP A 121 -15.99 4.62 7.91
C ASP A 121 -15.22 4.48 6.58
N ALA A 122 -15.43 5.45 5.68
CA ALA A 122 -14.75 5.50 4.39
C ALA A 122 -13.23 5.60 4.57
N PHE A 123 -12.76 6.49 5.43
CA PHE A 123 -11.35 6.70 5.72
C PHE A 123 -10.73 5.48 6.41
N ARG A 124 -11.43 4.86 7.37
CA ARG A 124 -10.97 3.63 8.04
C ARG A 124 -10.73 2.51 7.02
N LEU A 125 -11.64 2.33 6.07
CA LEU A 125 -11.47 1.34 5.00
C LEU A 125 -10.29 1.67 4.07
N ALA A 126 -10.05 2.96 3.81
CA ALA A 126 -8.89 3.42 3.05
C ALA A 126 -7.58 3.08 3.77
N GLU A 127 -7.50 3.39 5.06
CA GLU A 127 -6.35 3.05 5.91
C GLU A 127 -6.12 1.53 5.95
N LEU A 128 -7.17 0.73 6.16
CA LEU A 128 -7.10 -0.73 6.13
C LEU A 128 -6.54 -1.27 4.80
N SER A 129 -6.96 -0.69 3.67
CA SER A 129 -6.49 -1.13 2.36
C SER A 129 -5.00 -0.88 2.09
N LYS A 130 -4.39 0.08 2.81
CA LYS A 130 -3.00 0.53 2.56
C LYS A 130 -2.01 0.05 3.60
N ALA A 131 -2.44 0.04 4.86
CA ALA A 131 -1.54 -0.05 5.99
C ALA A 131 -1.32 -1.49 6.48
N ARG A 132 -2.25 -2.39 6.16
CA ARG A 132 -2.41 -3.66 6.88
C ARG A 132 -1.15 -4.52 6.94
N THR A 133 -0.63 -4.96 5.79
CA THR A 133 0.51 -5.89 5.76
C THR A 133 1.78 -5.29 6.37
N LEU A 134 2.04 -4.01 6.09
CA LEU A 134 3.20 -3.33 6.63
C LEU A 134 3.07 -3.10 8.14
N LEU A 135 1.89 -2.69 8.62
CA LEU A 135 1.64 -2.53 10.05
C LEU A 135 1.76 -3.85 10.79
N GLU A 136 1.17 -4.93 10.28
CA GLU A 136 1.27 -6.27 10.89
C GLU A 136 2.73 -6.71 10.98
N SER A 137 3.50 -6.55 9.90
CA SER A 137 4.93 -6.89 9.89
C SER A 137 5.74 -6.05 10.88
N LEU A 138 5.51 -4.73 10.91
CA LEU A 138 6.24 -3.85 11.81
C LEU A 138 5.84 -4.08 13.28
N ALA A 139 4.55 -4.29 13.56
CA ALA A 139 4.03 -4.53 14.90
C ALA A 139 4.56 -5.86 15.46
N ALA A 140 4.56 -6.94 14.67
CA ALA A 140 5.14 -8.21 15.07
C ALA A 140 6.63 -8.10 15.41
N LYS A 141 7.42 -7.41 14.57
CA LYS A 141 8.84 -7.18 14.82
C LYS A 141 9.09 -6.34 16.06
N HIS A 142 8.36 -5.25 16.22
CA HIS A 142 8.45 -4.39 17.39
C HIS A 142 8.07 -5.16 18.67
N ALA A 143 6.98 -5.93 18.63
CA ALA A 143 6.57 -6.77 19.75
C ALA A 143 7.66 -7.77 20.13
N ALA A 144 8.27 -8.47 19.17
CA ALA A 144 9.34 -9.43 19.44
C ALA A 144 10.57 -8.80 20.13
N GLN A 145 10.87 -7.54 19.83
CA GLN A 145 11.99 -6.80 20.41
C GLN A 145 11.68 -6.24 21.81
N GLU A 146 10.48 -5.69 22.01
CA GLU A 146 10.17 -4.85 23.17
C GLU A 146 9.38 -5.55 24.30
N SER A 147 8.97 -6.81 24.10
CA SER A 147 8.09 -7.52 25.05
C SER A 147 8.79 -8.48 26.02
N GLY A 148 10.13 -8.54 26.00
CA GLY A 148 10.90 -9.36 26.95
C GLY A 148 10.86 -10.86 26.66
N LEU A 149 10.70 -11.25 25.39
CA LEU A 149 10.85 -12.66 24.97
C LEU A 149 12.23 -13.19 25.36
N SER A 150 12.29 -14.48 25.70
CA SER A 150 13.59 -15.14 25.88
C SER A 150 14.37 -15.17 24.57
N LYS A 151 15.71 -15.22 24.64
CA LYS A 151 16.57 -15.38 23.45
C LYS A 151 16.18 -16.59 22.61
N ALA A 152 15.77 -17.69 23.25
CA ALA A 152 15.31 -18.90 22.56
C ALA A 152 14.00 -18.66 21.77
N GLU A 153 13.05 -17.91 22.33
CA GLU A 153 11.79 -17.57 21.64
C GLU A 153 12.01 -16.58 20.49
N GLN A 154 12.90 -15.60 20.68
CA GLN A 154 13.32 -14.68 19.62
C GLN A 154 14.00 -15.43 18.47
N GLN A 155 14.95 -16.32 18.78
CA GLN A 155 15.61 -17.15 17.78
C GLN A 155 14.61 -18.06 17.06
N LYS A 156 13.62 -18.59 17.79
CA LYS A 156 12.57 -19.42 17.19
C LYS A 156 11.68 -18.63 16.21
N LEU A 157 11.28 -17.41 16.55
CA LEU A 157 10.59 -16.50 15.61
C LEU A 157 11.45 -16.21 14.38
N GLN A 158 12.73 -15.88 14.57
CA GLN A 158 13.65 -15.61 13.47
C GLN A 158 13.83 -16.83 12.55
N ASN A 159 13.92 -18.03 13.11
CA ASN A 159 14.00 -19.28 12.34
C ASN A 159 12.74 -19.52 11.51
N TYR A 160 11.54 -19.21 12.04
CA TYR A 160 10.31 -19.25 11.24
C TYR A 160 10.39 -18.26 10.07
N GLU A 161 10.81 -17.01 10.29
CA GLU A 161 10.97 -16.01 9.23
C GLU A 161 11.96 -16.47 8.15
N THR A 162 13.13 -17.00 8.54
CA THR A 162 14.14 -17.50 7.59
C THR A 162 13.63 -18.67 6.77
N ARG A 163 12.94 -19.64 7.40
CA ARG A 163 12.36 -20.78 6.69
C ARG A 163 11.25 -20.35 5.73
N LEU A 164 10.43 -19.36 6.10
CA LEU A 164 9.43 -18.80 5.20
C LEU A 164 10.06 -18.13 3.98
N ALA A 165 11.15 -17.38 4.18
CA ALA A 165 11.90 -16.78 3.08
C ALA A 165 12.51 -17.84 2.13
N ASP A 166 13.04 -18.94 2.66
CA ASP A 166 13.57 -20.06 1.88
C ASP A 166 12.46 -20.77 1.07
N PHE A 167 11.30 -21.03 1.68
CA PHE A 167 10.15 -21.55 0.93
C PHE A 167 9.71 -20.62 -0.19
N ASN A 168 9.71 -19.30 0.02
CA ASN A 168 9.37 -18.32 -1.02
C ASN A 168 10.33 -18.39 -2.21
N ASP A 169 11.64 -18.50 -1.96
CA ASP A 169 12.64 -18.64 -3.02
C ASP A 169 12.48 -19.95 -3.81
N LYS A 170 12.22 -21.06 -3.11
CA LYS A 170 11.97 -22.37 -3.72
C LYS A 170 10.70 -22.39 -4.57
N ILE A 171 9.59 -21.85 -4.05
CA ILE A 171 8.31 -21.75 -4.78
C ILE A 171 8.47 -20.88 -6.02
N GLY A 172 9.23 -19.78 -5.94
CA GLY A 172 9.49 -18.89 -7.08
C GLY A 172 10.27 -19.56 -8.22
N LYS A 173 11.04 -20.62 -7.91
CA LYS A 173 11.87 -21.37 -8.87
C LYS A 173 11.23 -22.69 -9.34
N ALA A 174 10.24 -23.21 -8.61
CA ALA A 174 9.66 -24.52 -8.87
C ALA A 174 8.67 -24.50 -10.05
N LEU A 175 8.86 -25.41 -11.02
CA LEU A 175 7.89 -25.67 -12.09
C LEU A 175 6.85 -26.73 -11.70
N ASN A 176 7.28 -27.87 -11.14
CA ASN A 176 6.42 -29.04 -10.94
C ASN A 176 6.08 -29.32 -9.46
N GLU A 177 6.91 -28.87 -8.51
CA GLU A 177 6.73 -29.14 -7.06
C GLU A 177 5.99 -28.01 -6.32
N LYS A 178 5.50 -27.01 -7.04
CA LYS A 178 4.96 -25.79 -6.48
C LYS A 178 3.83 -26.04 -5.47
N VAL A 179 2.91 -26.96 -5.79
CA VAL A 179 1.77 -27.30 -4.92
C VAL A 179 2.22 -27.92 -3.59
N ARG A 180 3.22 -28.81 -3.63
CA ARG A 180 3.78 -29.43 -2.43
C ARG A 180 4.50 -28.40 -1.56
N LEU A 181 5.37 -27.59 -2.16
CA LEU A 181 6.08 -26.52 -1.45
C LEU A 181 5.13 -25.49 -0.83
N GLU A 182 4.03 -25.15 -1.52
CA GLU A 182 2.98 -24.29 -0.97
C GLU A 182 2.27 -24.94 0.22
N THR A 183 2.04 -26.26 0.18
CA THR A 183 1.43 -27.02 1.28
C THR A 183 2.35 -27.05 2.51
N ASP A 184 3.62 -27.39 2.32
CA ASP A 184 4.62 -27.44 3.40
C ASP A 184 4.83 -26.05 4.03
N LYS A 185 4.85 -25.01 3.19
CA LYS A 185 4.89 -23.62 3.64
C LYS A 185 3.67 -23.30 4.49
N ASN A 186 2.46 -23.63 4.04
CA ASN A 186 1.22 -23.38 4.79
C ASN A 186 1.25 -24.05 6.18
N GLN A 187 1.78 -25.27 6.28
CA GLN A 187 1.95 -25.95 7.56
C GLN A 187 2.91 -25.21 8.49
N LEU A 188 4.05 -24.72 7.98
CA LEU A 188 5.00 -23.92 8.75
C LEU A 188 4.35 -22.65 9.34
N ILE A 189 3.40 -22.07 8.63
CA ILE A 189 2.68 -20.86 9.06
C ILE A 189 1.65 -21.18 10.12
N ALA A 190 0.93 -22.30 9.99
CA ALA A 190 0.04 -22.78 11.03
C ALA A 190 0.81 -22.96 12.36
N ASP A 191 2.04 -23.50 12.28
CA ASP A 191 2.93 -23.65 13.43
C ASP A 191 3.39 -22.30 14.00
N LEU A 192 3.79 -21.36 13.13
CA LEU A 192 4.14 -19.99 13.54
C LEU A 192 2.95 -19.32 14.26
N ASN A 193 1.75 -19.35 13.69
CA ASN A 193 0.55 -18.75 14.29
C ASN A 193 0.18 -19.42 15.62
N LYS A 194 0.40 -20.72 15.76
CA LYS A 194 0.23 -21.43 17.04
C LYS A 194 1.26 -20.95 18.06
N PHE A 195 2.50 -20.72 17.64
CA PHE A 195 3.56 -20.20 18.50
C PHE A 195 3.31 -18.74 18.91
N GLU A 196 2.94 -17.86 17.99
CA GLU A 196 2.58 -16.48 18.28
C GLU A 196 1.40 -16.39 19.26
N ARG A 197 0.40 -17.27 19.16
CA ARG A 197 -0.69 -17.35 20.16
C ARG A 197 -0.17 -17.68 21.56
N LYS A 198 0.78 -18.60 21.68
CA LYS A 198 1.43 -18.90 22.97
C LYS A 198 2.19 -17.68 23.49
N LEU A 199 2.90 -16.96 22.63
CA LEU A 199 3.60 -15.73 23.00
C LEU A 199 2.64 -14.64 23.47
N LYS A 200 1.53 -14.41 22.76
CA LYS A 200 0.49 -13.44 23.17
C LYS A 200 -0.14 -13.79 24.51
N ALA A 201 -0.38 -15.08 24.78
CA ALA A 201 -0.89 -15.54 26.06
C ALA A 201 0.13 -15.41 27.20
N LYS A 202 1.41 -15.67 26.92
CA LYS A 202 2.50 -15.63 27.90
C LYS A 202 3.00 -14.22 28.21
N TYR A 203 2.97 -13.33 27.21
CA TYR A 203 3.51 -11.98 27.29
C TYR A 203 2.42 -10.96 26.92
N PRO A 204 1.69 -10.40 27.91
CA PRO A 204 0.67 -9.37 27.66
C PRO A 204 1.20 -8.17 26.87
N LYS A 205 2.45 -7.76 27.14
CA LYS A 205 3.14 -6.70 26.38
C LYS A 205 3.39 -7.09 24.92
N TYR A 206 3.65 -8.37 24.61
CA TYR A 206 3.74 -8.85 23.23
C TYR A 206 2.37 -8.81 22.55
N ALA A 207 1.30 -9.19 23.25
CA ALA A 207 -0.07 -9.14 22.72
C ALA A 207 -0.48 -7.71 22.37
N GLU A 208 -0.22 -6.75 23.25
CA GLU A 208 -0.52 -5.33 23.03
C GLU A 208 0.28 -4.76 21.85
N LEU A 209 1.59 -5.01 21.81
CA LEU A 209 2.47 -4.45 20.78
C LEU A 209 2.27 -5.10 19.40
N SER A 210 1.77 -6.34 19.37
CA SER A 210 1.48 -7.07 18.12
C SER A 210 0.06 -6.86 17.61
N ASP A 211 -0.81 -6.19 18.37
CA ASP A 211 -2.17 -5.87 17.94
C ASP A 211 -2.17 -4.59 17.10
N VAL A 212 -2.45 -4.73 15.81
CA VAL A 212 -2.45 -3.61 14.87
C VAL A 212 -3.79 -2.87 14.98
N GLN A 213 -3.78 -1.73 15.65
CA GLN A 213 -4.92 -0.82 15.64
C GLN A 213 -4.80 0.20 14.51
N ILE A 214 -5.78 0.18 13.60
CA ILE A 214 -5.95 1.23 12.60
C ILE A 214 -6.48 2.47 13.31
N LEU A 215 -5.76 3.58 13.18
CA LEU A 215 -6.19 4.84 13.77
C LEU A 215 -7.44 5.36 13.04
N SER A 216 -8.44 5.73 13.82
CA SER A 216 -9.53 6.58 13.35
C SER A 216 -9.00 7.97 13.02
N ALA A 217 -9.73 8.74 12.20
CA ALA A 217 -9.40 10.14 11.93
C ALA A 217 -9.29 10.92 13.24
N LYS A 218 -10.30 10.84 14.12
CA LYS A 218 -10.30 11.50 15.43
C LYS A 218 -9.03 11.23 16.25
N ASN A 219 -8.59 9.97 16.34
CA ASN A 219 -7.40 9.61 17.12
C ASN A 219 -6.08 9.91 16.39
N GLY A 220 -6.13 9.99 15.06
CA GLY A 220 -4.99 10.30 14.20
C GLY A 220 -4.62 11.78 14.16
N ALA A 221 -5.54 12.69 14.50
CA ALA A 221 -5.33 14.15 14.45
C ALA A 221 -4.07 14.60 15.21
N LYS A 222 -3.83 14.03 16.40
CA LYS A 222 -2.68 14.32 17.26
C LYS A 222 -1.32 13.98 16.64
N HIS A 223 -1.30 13.18 15.59
CA HIS A 223 -0.10 12.79 14.87
C HIS A 223 0.25 13.74 13.72
N LEU A 224 -0.59 14.75 13.46
CA LEU A 224 -0.34 15.80 12.48
C LEU A 224 0.06 17.11 13.19
N SER A 225 1.05 17.82 12.65
CA SER A 225 1.37 19.16 13.13
C SER A 225 0.32 20.18 12.67
N LYS A 226 0.23 21.33 13.37
CA LYS A 226 -0.83 22.35 13.15
C LYS A 226 -0.97 22.76 11.67
N ASN A 227 0.16 22.92 10.97
CA ASN A 227 0.22 23.37 9.58
C ASN A 227 0.45 22.22 8.57
N ALA A 228 0.22 20.97 8.99
CA ALA A 228 0.28 19.81 8.12
C ALA A 228 -1.10 19.35 7.68
N VAL A 229 -1.16 18.78 6.48
CA VAL A 229 -2.33 18.08 5.94
C VAL A 229 -1.91 16.72 5.42
N LEU A 230 -2.68 15.69 5.78
CA LEU A 230 -2.58 14.38 5.16
C LEU A 230 -3.45 14.36 3.90
N ILE A 231 -2.88 13.96 2.78
CA ILE A 231 -3.58 13.73 1.52
C ILE A 231 -3.49 12.22 1.20
N SER A 232 -4.58 11.50 1.43
CA SER A 232 -4.65 10.05 1.26
C SER A 232 -5.40 9.69 -0.02
N TYR A 233 -4.66 9.31 -1.05
CA TYR A 233 -5.21 8.91 -2.34
C TYR A 233 -5.54 7.43 -2.38
N LEU A 234 -6.68 7.10 -2.95
CA LEU A 234 -7.13 5.76 -3.24
C LEU A 234 -7.37 5.65 -4.74
N VAL A 235 -6.80 4.61 -5.38
CA VAL A 235 -6.88 4.44 -6.83
C VAL A 235 -7.30 3.02 -7.15
N GLU A 236 -8.39 2.89 -7.91
CA GLU A 236 -8.79 1.61 -8.49
C GLU A 236 -9.05 1.74 -9.99
N SER A 237 -8.25 1.02 -10.78
CA SER A 237 -8.15 1.20 -12.23
C SER A 237 -7.81 2.65 -12.59
N ASN A 238 -8.83 3.47 -12.83
CA ASN A 238 -8.70 4.90 -13.15
C ASN A 238 -9.61 5.78 -12.26
N LEU A 239 -10.39 5.19 -11.36
CA LEU A 239 -11.22 5.94 -10.41
C LEU A 239 -10.36 6.36 -9.24
N VAL A 240 -10.39 7.65 -8.91
CA VAL A 240 -9.54 8.24 -7.87
C VAL A 240 -10.41 8.91 -6.81
N LEU A 241 -10.15 8.56 -5.56
CA LEU A 241 -10.72 9.19 -4.37
C LEU A 241 -9.57 9.77 -3.56
N ALA A 242 -9.72 10.98 -3.04
CA ALA A 242 -8.74 11.59 -2.14
C ALA A 242 -9.41 11.96 -0.82
N PHE A 243 -8.78 11.60 0.30
CA PHE A 243 -9.14 12.15 1.60
C PHE A 243 -8.13 13.23 1.98
N THR A 244 -8.62 14.34 2.53
CA THR A 244 -7.77 15.33 3.19
C THR A 244 -8.09 15.35 4.68
N PHE A 245 -7.05 15.32 5.50
CA PHE A 245 -7.18 15.25 6.94
C PHE A 245 -6.22 16.22 7.63
N GLU A 246 -6.78 17.07 8.49
CA GLU A 246 -6.08 18.16 9.18
C GLU A 246 -5.89 17.86 10.67
N SER A 247 -4.94 18.55 11.31
CA SER A 247 -4.61 18.39 12.74
C SER A 247 -5.75 18.77 13.71
N ASN A 248 -6.72 19.56 13.27
CA ASN A 248 -7.94 19.88 14.02
C ASN A 248 -9.01 18.77 13.96
N GLY A 249 -8.73 17.65 13.29
CA GLY A 249 -9.65 16.53 13.11
C GLY A 249 -10.60 16.67 11.91
N LYS A 250 -10.50 17.75 11.12
CA LYS A 250 -11.33 17.93 9.93
C LYS A 250 -10.93 16.91 8.85
N LEU A 251 -11.85 16.00 8.58
CA LEU A 251 -11.75 14.99 7.53
C LEU A 251 -12.71 15.35 6.40
N THR A 252 -12.20 15.38 5.17
CA THR A 252 -13.04 15.54 3.97
C THR A 252 -12.64 14.52 2.90
N ALA A 253 -13.59 14.17 2.04
CA ALA A 253 -13.40 13.24 0.94
C ALA A 253 -13.75 13.90 -0.40
N HIS A 254 -12.94 13.64 -1.41
CA HIS A 254 -12.99 14.29 -2.72
C HIS A 254 -12.97 13.22 -3.80
N ASP A 255 -14.12 13.05 -4.47
CA ASP A 255 -14.22 12.18 -5.63
C ASP A 255 -13.63 12.89 -6.85
N LEU A 256 -12.44 12.44 -7.27
CA LEU A 256 -11.74 12.98 -8.44
C LEU A 256 -12.20 12.30 -9.74
N GLY A 257 -13.17 11.39 -9.65
CA GLY A 257 -13.77 10.71 -10.76
C GLY A 257 -12.81 9.77 -11.48
N LYS A 258 -13.19 9.39 -12.71
CA LYS A 258 -12.36 8.53 -13.57
C LYS A 258 -11.39 9.38 -14.35
N ILE A 259 -10.11 9.30 -14.01
CA ILE A 259 -9.05 9.98 -14.75
C ILE A 259 -8.62 9.10 -15.93
N GLN A 260 -9.05 9.48 -17.14
CA GLN A 260 -8.69 8.76 -18.36
C GLN A 260 -7.18 8.82 -18.60
N ASN A 261 -6.62 7.72 -19.10
CA ASN A 261 -5.19 7.58 -19.43
C ASN A 261 -4.22 7.87 -18.27
N LEU A 262 -4.67 7.90 -17.01
CA LEU A 262 -3.86 8.23 -15.83
C LEU A 262 -2.51 7.50 -15.84
N LYS A 263 -2.51 6.17 -15.98
CA LYS A 263 -1.27 5.39 -16.02
C LYS A 263 -0.28 5.85 -17.10
N LYS A 264 -0.78 6.07 -18.34
CA LYS A 264 0.05 6.51 -19.48
C LYS A 264 0.59 7.94 -19.28
N ASP A 265 -0.23 8.83 -18.74
CA ASP A 265 0.16 10.23 -18.47
C ASP A 265 1.26 10.27 -17.39
N LEU A 266 1.13 9.46 -16.32
CA LEU A 266 2.15 9.35 -15.27
C LEU A 266 3.45 8.71 -15.80
N GLU A 267 3.35 7.65 -16.59
CA GLU A 267 4.52 7.03 -17.24
C GLU A 267 5.25 8.02 -18.15
N SER A 268 4.50 8.79 -18.94
CA SER A 268 5.04 9.85 -19.80
C SER A 268 5.73 10.94 -18.96
N TYR A 269 5.09 11.39 -17.88
CA TYR A 269 5.65 12.40 -17.00
C TYR A 269 6.97 11.95 -16.36
N ARG A 270 7.01 10.72 -15.85
CA ARG A 270 8.22 10.11 -15.27
C ARG A 270 9.33 9.94 -16.30
N TYR A 271 8.98 9.50 -17.51
CA TYR A 271 9.93 9.36 -18.60
C TYR A 271 10.53 10.72 -18.97
N GLN A 272 9.73 11.76 -19.16
CA GLN A 272 10.26 13.10 -19.46
C GLN A 272 11.12 13.66 -18.32
N MET A 273 10.81 13.36 -17.06
CA MET A 273 11.64 13.74 -15.91
C MET A 273 13.01 13.06 -15.92
N SER A 274 13.11 11.80 -16.37
CA SER A 274 14.36 11.05 -16.34
C SER A 274 15.27 11.28 -17.55
N ARG A 275 14.75 11.89 -18.64
CA ARG A 275 15.54 12.13 -19.86
C ARG A 275 16.73 13.05 -19.60
N ASP A 276 17.90 12.56 -19.98
CA ASP A 276 19.11 13.38 -20.03
C ASP A 276 19.18 14.14 -21.36
N LYS A 277 19.03 15.48 -21.29
CA LYS A 277 19.14 16.35 -22.46
C LYS A 277 20.50 16.22 -23.19
N THR A 278 21.54 15.72 -22.52
CA THR A 278 22.90 15.60 -23.08
C THR A 278 23.12 14.33 -23.93
N ARG A 279 22.35 13.26 -23.70
CA ARG A 279 22.45 11.98 -24.45
C ARG A 279 21.52 11.92 -25.68
N SER A 280 20.67 12.92 -25.87
CA SER A 280 19.63 12.96 -26.90
C SER A 280 20.13 13.44 -28.28
N LYS A 281 21.31 13.00 -28.74
CA LYS A 281 21.72 13.20 -30.15
C LYS A 281 21.25 12.08 -31.08
N PHE A 282 20.78 10.94 -30.55
CA PHE A 282 20.37 9.75 -31.33
C PHE A 282 18.88 9.36 -31.19
N ASP A 283 18.05 10.18 -30.56
CA ASP A 283 16.64 9.85 -30.34
C ASP A 283 15.79 10.32 -31.54
N MET A 284 15.64 9.43 -32.54
CA MET A 284 15.00 9.67 -33.85
C MET A 284 13.49 9.94 -33.82
N ASN A 285 12.85 10.06 -32.65
CA ASN A 285 11.42 10.38 -32.53
C ASN A 285 11.18 11.75 -31.88
N LYS A 286 11.15 12.81 -32.70
CA LYS A 286 10.70 14.16 -32.31
C LYS A 286 9.22 14.22 -31.87
N LYS A 287 8.43 13.17 -32.12
CA LYS A 287 6.96 13.14 -31.92
C LYS A 287 6.50 13.11 -30.46
N ASP A 288 7.33 12.66 -29.51
CA ASP A 288 6.94 12.49 -28.10
C ASP A 288 7.55 13.53 -27.14
N LYS A 289 7.91 14.73 -27.61
CA LYS A 289 8.29 15.85 -26.71
C LYS A 289 7.04 16.51 -26.13
N LYS A 290 6.27 15.79 -25.31
CA LYS A 290 5.30 16.48 -24.43
C LYS A 290 6.08 17.32 -23.42
N ASP A 291 5.75 18.60 -23.33
CA ASP A 291 6.36 19.51 -22.36
C ASP A 291 6.10 19.01 -20.94
N ILE A 292 7.17 18.79 -20.18
CA ILE A 292 7.14 18.35 -18.79
C ILE A 292 6.35 19.33 -17.92
N LYS A 293 6.42 20.65 -18.19
CA LYS A 293 5.64 21.66 -17.46
C LYS A 293 4.16 21.48 -17.74
N LYS A 294 3.77 21.29 -19.00
CA LYS A 294 2.38 21.02 -19.39
C LYS A 294 1.84 19.75 -18.74
N LEU A 295 2.59 18.65 -18.78
CA LEU A 295 2.22 17.40 -18.10
C LEU A 295 2.08 17.56 -16.58
N SER A 296 2.99 18.33 -15.98
CA SER A 296 2.96 18.67 -14.54
C SER A 296 1.67 19.40 -14.17
N ILE A 297 1.26 20.39 -14.96
CA ILE A 297 0.01 21.16 -14.76
C ILE A 297 -1.21 20.29 -15.04
N GLU A 298 -1.23 19.49 -16.11
CA GLU A 298 -2.35 18.59 -16.43
C GLU A 298 -2.61 17.56 -15.31
N LEU A 299 -1.54 17.00 -14.73
CA LEU A 299 -1.64 16.09 -13.59
C LEU A 299 -2.12 16.82 -12.34
N SER A 300 -1.58 18.01 -12.06
CA SER A 300 -2.00 18.83 -10.92
C SER A 300 -3.48 19.22 -11.01
N LYS A 301 -3.96 19.59 -12.21
CA LYS A 301 -5.37 19.93 -12.45
C LYS A 301 -6.33 18.80 -12.08
N ARG A 302 -5.89 17.56 -12.21
CA ARG A 302 -6.70 16.37 -11.92
C ARG A 302 -6.52 15.85 -10.50
N LEU A 303 -5.35 16.08 -9.87
CA LEU A 303 -4.98 15.47 -8.59
C LEU A 303 -4.92 16.45 -7.41
N LEU A 304 -4.54 17.71 -7.65
CA LEU A 304 -4.27 18.72 -6.62
C LEU A 304 -5.25 19.90 -6.67
N GLU A 305 -5.60 20.42 -7.85
CA GLU A 305 -6.55 21.53 -7.99
C GLU A 305 -7.90 21.28 -7.28
N PRO A 306 -8.50 20.07 -7.34
CA PRO A 306 -9.73 19.79 -6.59
C PRO A 306 -9.59 19.91 -5.07
N LEU A 307 -8.35 19.85 -4.55
CA LEU A 307 -8.03 19.90 -3.13
C LEU A 307 -7.47 21.27 -2.70
N LYS A 308 -7.26 22.19 -3.65
CA LYS A 308 -6.47 23.42 -3.49
C LYS A 308 -6.90 24.27 -2.30
N ASN A 309 -8.20 24.40 -2.07
CA ASN A 309 -8.78 25.19 -0.99
C ASN A 309 -8.41 24.68 0.42
N ILE A 310 -7.92 23.44 0.53
CA ILE A 310 -7.55 22.80 1.81
C ILE A 310 -6.03 22.68 1.95
N ILE A 311 -5.32 22.48 0.84
CA ILE A 311 -3.90 22.12 0.89
C ILE A 311 -2.96 23.31 0.65
N LYS A 312 -3.42 24.35 -0.06
CA LYS A 312 -2.54 25.44 -0.53
C LYS A 312 -2.00 26.34 0.58
N ASP A 313 -2.71 26.48 1.70
CA ASP A 313 -2.24 27.22 2.87
C ASP A 313 -1.32 26.39 3.79
N LYS A 314 -1.21 25.08 3.55
CA LYS A 314 -0.51 24.16 4.45
C LYS A 314 0.97 24.06 4.10
N SER A 315 1.83 24.41 5.04
CA SER A 315 3.30 24.34 4.86
C SER A 315 3.86 22.92 4.67
N HIS A 316 3.15 21.89 5.14
CA HIS A 316 3.60 20.49 5.09
C HIS A 316 2.52 19.55 4.57
N TRP A 317 2.76 18.94 3.42
CA TRP A 317 1.90 17.92 2.85
C TRP A 317 2.45 16.54 3.17
N ILE A 318 1.62 15.71 3.79
CA ILE A 318 1.91 14.31 4.04
C ILE A 318 1.07 13.51 3.05
N ILE A 319 1.71 12.86 2.08
CA ILE A 319 1.01 12.18 1.00
C ILE A 319 1.01 10.68 1.29
N SER A 320 -0.19 10.11 1.31
CA SER A 320 -0.42 8.67 1.29
C SER A 320 -0.90 8.25 -0.09
N PRO A 321 0.02 7.92 -1.01
CA PRO A 321 -0.35 7.55 -2.37
C PRO A 321 -0.94 6.14 -2.42
N SER A 322 -1.54 5.78 -3.55
CA SER A 322 -2.02 4.42 -3.84
C SER A 322 -1.80 4.07 -5.31
N GLY A 323 -1.52 2.81 -5.59
CA GLY A 323 -1.37 2.28 -6.95
C GLY A 323 -0.35 3.07 -7.77
N VAL A 324 -0.73 3.46 -8.99
CA VAL A 324 0.14 4.20 -9.92
C VAL A 324 0.57 5.57 -9.42
N LEU A 325 -0.16 6.18 -8.48
CA LEU A 325 0.20 7.48 -7.90
C LEU A 325 1.40 7.40 -6.95
N ALA A 326 1.75 6.20 -6.45
CA ALA A 326 2.97 6.02 -5.65
C ALA A 326 4.25 6.23 -6.46
N LEU A 327 4.13 6.25 -7.79
CA LEU A 327 5.26 6.38 -8.70
C LEU A 327 5.55 7.83 -9.10
N ILE A 328 4.74 8.79 -8.62
CA ILE A 328 4.95 10.20 -8.95
C ILE A 328 5.47 11.02 -7.77
N PRO A 329 6.44 11.91 -8.04
CA PRO A 329 6.88 12.93 -7.09
C PRO A 329 5.87 14.10 -7.12
N PHE A 330 4.89 14.10 -6.22
CA PHE A 330 3.89 15.17 -6.14
C PHE A 330 4.50 16.56 -5.94
N GLU A 331 5.65 16.62 -5.27
CA GLU A 331 6.38 17.86 -5.01
C GLU A 331 6.91 18.53 -6.30
N THR A 332 6.98 17.82 -7.43
CA THR A 332 7.36 18.40 -8.73
C THR A 332 6.17 18.94 -9.53
N LEU A 333 4.94 18.70 -9.07
CA LEU A 333 3.73 19.18 -9.72
C LEU A 333 3.60 20.71 -9.62
N ARG A 334 2.82 21.31 -10.53
CA ARG A 334 2.59 22.77 -10.61
C ARG A 334 1.10 23.04 -10.67
N PHE A 335 0.63 23.98 -9.86
CA PHE A 335 -0.73 24.48 -10.02
C PHE A 335 -0.88 25.28 -11.32
N GLU A 336 -2.12 25.38 -11.80
CA GLU A 336 -2.42 26.16 -13.00
C GLU A 336 -2.14 27.64 -12.72
N GLY A 337 -1.32 28.28 -13.58
CA GLY A 337 -0.87 29.67 -13.40
C GLY A 337 0.35 29.86 -12.50
N GLU A 338 0.90 28.81 -11.90
CA GLU A 338 2.11 28.90 -11.07
C GLU A 338 3.35 28.41 -11.82
N GLU A 339 4.42 29.21 -11.84
CA GLU A 339 5.68 28.81 -12.49
C GLU A 339 6.46 27.79 -11.65
N GLN A 340 6.40 27.95 -10.32
CA GLN A 340 7.18 27.16 -9.38
C GLN A 340 6.46 25.86 -9.01
N PRO A 341 7.22 24.77 -8.79
CA PRO A 341 6.64 23.52 -8.32
C PRO A 341 6.21 23.60 -6.84
N VAL A 342 5.33 22.67 -6.45
CA VAL A 342 4.86 22.51 -5.06
C VAL A 342 5.99 22.49 -4.03
N ILE A 343 7.13 21.87 -4.34
CA ILE A 343 8.28 21.77 -3.41
C ILE A 343 8.85 23.12 -2.96
N ASP A 344 8.65 24.18 -3.74
CA ASP A 344 9.19 25.50 -3.43
C ASP A 344 8.52 26.06 -2.15
N GLN A 345 7.20 25.93 -2.09
CA GLN A 345 6.36 26.45 -1.00
C GLN A 345 6.10 25.41 0.09
N HIS A 346 5.98 24.14 -0.28
CA HIS A 346 5.52 23.08 0.62
C HIS A 346 6.60 22.03 0.89
N LYS A 347 6.78 21.66 2.16
CA LYS A 347 7.46 20.42 2.51
C LYS A 347 6.53 19.27 2.10
N VAL A 348 7.04 18.28 1.37
CA VAL A 348 6.29 17.08 1.01
C VAL A 348 6.94 15.85 1.65
N SER A 349 6.13 15.01 2.30
CA SER A 349 6.56 13.75 2.92
C SER A 349 5.61 12.63 2.52
N TYR A 350 6.10 11.40 2.54
CA TYR A 350 5.34 10.23 2.08
C TYR A 350 5.18 9.22 3.20
N VAL A 351 3.96 8.69 3.34
CA VAL A 351 3.63 7.61 4.28
C VAL A 351 2.64 6.66 3.64
N GLN A 352 2.66 5.38 3.99
CA GLN A 352 1.65 4.46 3.45
C GLN A 352 0.26 4.75 4.01
N SER A 353 0.17 5.21 5.27
CA SER A 353 -1.08 5.53 5.94
C SER A 353 -0.85 6.43 7.16
N LEU A 354 -1.94 6.98 7.72
CA LEU A 354 -1.89 7.73 8.98
C LEU A 354 -1.45 6.85 10.16
N SER A 355 -1.91 5.60 10.17
CA SER A 355 -1.53 4.62 11.20
C SER A 355 -0.02 4.30 11.16
N ILE A 356 0.56 4.19 9.96
CA ILE A 356 2.02 4.02 9.78
C ILE A 356 2.77 5.28 10.22
N LEU A 357 2.28 6.47 9.90
CA LEU A 357 2.88 7.72 10.37
C LEU A 357 3.00 7.75 11.89
N ALA A 358 1.91 7.43 12.60
CA ALA A 358 1.89 7.39 14.05
C ALA A 358 2.88 6.36 14.62
N MET A 359 2.97 5.18 14.00
CA MET A 359 3.93 4.16 14.38
C MET A 359 5.38 4.62 14.19
N LEU A 360 5.69 5.26 13.05
CA LEU A 360 7.01 5.81 12.76
C LEU A 360 7.40 6.88 13.78
N GLN A 361 6.47 7.77 14.14
CA GLN A 361 6.70 8.78 15.17
C GLN A 361 7.02 8.17 16.54
N LYS A 362 6.27 7.14 16.96
CA LYS A 362 6.57 6.42 18.21
C LYS A 362 7.97 5.80 18.19
N ARG A 363 8.34 5.18 17.07
CA ARG A 363 9.67 4.60 16.88
C ARG A 363 10.78 5.66 16.92
N ASP A 364 10.55 6.81 16.28
CA ASP A 364 11.52 7.91 16.29
C ASP A 364 11.72 8.49 17.70
N LEU A 365 10.68 8.51 18.55
CA LEU A 365 10.80 8.88 19.96
C LEU A 365 11.66 7.87 20.74
N ALA A 366 11.42 6.56 20.55
CA ALA A 366 12.25 5.52 21.16
C ALA A 366 13.72 5.63 20.71
N TYR A 367 13.95 5.90 19.42
CA TYR A 367 15.29 6.07 18.88
C TYR A 367 16.07 7.27 19.43
N LYS A 368 15.38 8.33 19.86
CA LYS A 368 16.03 9.48 20.52
C LYS A 368 16.61 9.13 21.90
N GLN A 369 16.14 8.04 22.52
CA GLN A 369 16.61 7.59 23.83
C GLN A 369 17.84 6.68 23.74
N ILE A 370 18.22 6.23 22.53
CA ILE A 370 19.37 5.35 22.34
C ILE A 370 20.67 6.17 22.44
N LYS A 371 21.48 5.86 23.46
CA LYS A 371 22.82 6.43 23.64
C LYS A 371 23.79 5.85 22.60
N ASN A 372 24.74 6.66 22.12
CA ASN A 372 25.79 6.29 21.15
C ASN A 372 25.28 5.81 19.77
N ARG A 373 24.15 6.36 19.30
CA ARG A 373 23.64 6.04 17.97
C ARG A 373 24.50 6.70 16.88
N GLY A 374 25.11 5.90 16.00
CA GLY A 374 25.73 6.38 14.78
C GLY A 374 24.69 6.83 13.74
N ASN A 375 25.04 7.82 12.91
CA ASN A 375 24.23 8.22 11.76
C ASN A 375 24.32 7.14 10.67
N LEU A 376 23.25 6.40 10.42
CA LEU A 376 23.16 5.47 9.30
C LEU A 376 22.68 6.21 8.05
N PHE A 377 23.55 6.38 7.07
CA PHE A 377 23.17 6.76 5.72
C PHE A 377 23.12 5.51 4.84
N ALA A 378 21.92 5.11 4.42
CA ALA A 378 21.70 4.00 3.51
C ALA A 378 21.19 4.53 2.17
N MET A 379 21.92 4.25 1.08
CA MET A 379 21.51 4.61 -0.27
C MET A 379 21.26 3.34 -1.08
N GLY A 380 20.01 3.13 -1.49
CA GLY A 380 19.64 2.05 -2.41
C GLY A 380 19.67 2.55 -3.85
N ALA A 381 20.36 1.84 -4.74
CA ALA A 381 20.34 2.07 -6.19
C ALA A 381 19.71 0.87 -6.91
N PRO A 382 18.40 0.64 -6.75
CA PRO A 382 17.75 -0.51 -7.36
C PRO A 382 17.81 -0.45 -8.89
N ILE A 383 18.35 -1.50 -9.51
CA ILE A 383 18.49 -1.63 -10.96
C ILE A 383 17.22 -2.29 -11.51
N TYR A 384 16.37 -1.51 -12.17
CA TYR A 384 15.06 -1.95 -12.68
C TYR A 384 15.06 -2.38 -14.16
N GLN A 385 16.21 -2.42 -14.82
CA GLN A 385 16.28 -2.89 -16.20
C GLN A 385 16.27 -4.42 -16.25
N LYS A 386 15.49 -5.01 -17.17
CA LYS A 386 15.74 -6.38 -17.64
C LYS A 386 17.21 -6.46 -18.02
N ALA A 387 17.91 -7.49 -17.53
CA ALA A 387 19.33 -7.71 -17.79
C ALA A 387 19.64 -7.81 -19.30
N GLY A 388 19.78 -6.66 -19.95
CA GLY A 388 20.48 -6.54 -21.22
C GLY A 388 21.97 -6.68 -20.96
N LYS A 389 22.68 -7.38 -21.85
CA LYS A 389 24.11 -7.70 -21.73
C LYS A 389 24.90 -6.50 -21.18
N SER A 390 25.38 -6.63 -19.95
CA SER A 390 26.12 -5.61 -19.20
C SER A 390 27.28 -5.06 -20.04
N SER A 391 27.22 -3.78 -20.42
CA SER A 391 28.37 -3.10 -21.03
C SER A 391 29.51 -2.94 -20.02
N LYS A 392 30.77 -2.96 -20.49
CA LYS A 392 32.00 -2.80 -19.66
C LYS A 392 31.94 -1.56 -18.73
N LYS A 393 31.18 -0.53 -19.06
CA LYS A 393 30.98 0.67 -18.22
C LYS A 393 30.19 0.42 -16.92
N ALA A 394 29.29 -0.56 -16.89
CA ALA A 394 28.54 -0.92 -15.68
C ALA A 394 29.44 -1.57 -14.60
N LYS A 395 30.54 -2.21 -15.01
CA LYS A 395 31.54 -2.76 -14.07
C LYS A 395 32.38 -1.67 -13.40
N GLN A 396 32.63 -0.54 -14.05
CA GLN A 396 33.43 0.55 -13.47
C GLN A 396 32.69 1.36 -12.40
N LEU A 397 31.35 1.43 -12.44
CA LEU A 397 30.54 2.07 -11.37
C LEU A 397 30.55 1.29 -10.05
N LYS A 398 31.04 0.04 -10.02
CA LYS A 398 31.31 -0.69 -8.77
C LYS A 398 32.57 -0.20 -8.05
N ALA A 399 33.43 0.59 -8.70
CA ALA A 399 34.61 1.19 -8.10
C ALA A 399 34.29 2.65 -7.75
N GLY A 400 33.90 2.88 -6.49
CA GLY A 400 33.40 4.17 -5.98
C GLY A 400 34.36 5.35 -6.15
N LYS A 401 34.26 6.04 -7.30
CA LYS A 401 34.83 7.38 -7.48
C LYS A 401 33.75 8.35 -7.97
N GLY A 402 33.44 9.34 -7.14
CA GLY A 402 32.82 10.61 -7.58
C GLY A 402 31.48 11.04 -6.95
N GLN A 403 31.18 10.71 -5.69
CA GLN A 403 29.90 11.07 -5.05
C GLN A 403 30.01 11.85 -3.73
N ILE A 404 31.09 12.57 -3.46
CA ILE A 404 31.30 13.17 -2.12
C ILE A 404 30.59 14.53 -1.93
N GLU A 405 30.28 15.30 -2.98
CA GLU A 405 29.64 16.62 -2.81
C GLU A 405 28.10 16.58 -2.66
N ALA A 406 27.47 15.41 -2.83
CA ALA A 406 26.01 15.26 -2.67
C ALA A 406 25.58 14.87 -1.25
N LEU A 407 26.54 14.68 -0.32
CA LEU A 407 26.34 13.92 0.92
C LEU A 407 25.83 14.74 2.12
N THR A 408 25.64 16.05 2.00
CA THR A 408 25.26 16.89 3.16
C THR A 408 24.10 17.87 2.91
N ALA A 409 23.54 17.92 1.70
CA ALA A 409 22.45 18.84 1.39
C ALA A 409 21.07 18.15 1.44
N THR A 410 20.14 18.74 2.18
CA THR A 410 18.72 18.42 2.13
C THR A 410 18.13 18.79 0.77
N LYS A 411 17.03 18.13 0.37
CA LYS A 411 16.32 18.37 -0.91
C LYS A 411 16.01 19.86 -1.18
N ARG A 412 15.77 20.64 -0.12
CA ARG A 412 15.48 22.09 -0.18
C ARG A 412 16.74 22.94 -0.41
N GLU A 413 17.89 22.50 0.09
CA GLU A 413 19.19 23.13 -0.15
C GLU A 413 19.67 22.92 -1.59
N PHE A 414 19.34 21.78 -2.21
CA PHE A 414 19.60 21.55 -3.64
C PHE A 414 18.83 22.50 -4.57
N LEU A 415 17.59 22.85 -4.22
CA LEU A 415 16.79 23.82 -4.96
C LEU A 415 17.33 25.24 -4.81
N LYS A 416 17.73 25.64 -3.59
CA LYS A 416 18.30 26.97 -3.32
C LYS A 416 19.68 27.19 -3.94
N LYS A 417 20.51 26.14 -4.04
CA LYS A 417 21.88 26.24 -4.60
C LYS A 417 21.93 26.41 -6.13
N GLY A 418 20.82 26.20 -6.85
CA GLY A 418 20.75 26.42 -8.29
C GLY A 418 21.65 25.49 -9.13
N GLY A 419 21.73 25.75 -10.44
CA GLY A 419 22.56 24.97 -11.38
C GLY A 419 22.00 23.58 -11.74
N LYS A 420 22.87 22.62 -12.05
CA LYS A 420 22.46 21.28 -12.53
C LYS A 420 21.57 20.53 -11.52
N TYR A 421 21.76 20.75 -10.22
CA TYR A 421 21.04 20.04 -9.15
C TYR A 421 19.62 20.58 -8.87
N ALA A 422 19.26 21.75 -9.40
CA ALA A 422 17.88 22.24 -9.38
C ALA A 422 16.96 21.42 -10.31
N ASN A 423 17.54 20.63 -11.23
CA ASN A 423 16.76 19.80 -12.14
C ASN A 423 16.10 18.61 -11.40
N PRO A 424 14.76 18.44 -11.49
CA PRO A 424 14.02 17.35 -10.86
C PRO A 424 14.61 15.95 -11.06
N ARG A 425 15.28 15.68 -12.18
CA ARG A 425 15.91 14.38 -12.45
C ARG A 425 16.88 13.88 -11.36
N TYR A 426 17.49 14.81 -10.61
CA TYR A 426 18.49 14.47 -9.60
C TYR A 426 17.89 14.12 -8.23
N TRP A 427 16.61 14.42 -8.00
CA TRP A 427 15.98 14.24 -6.68
C TRP A 427 14.53 13.73 -6.73
N ALA A 428 13.93 13.60 -7.91
CA ALA A 428 12.54 13.19 -8.13
C ALA A 428 12.39 11.72 -8.53
N MET A 429 13.46 10.92 -8.55
CA MET A 429 13.36 9.47 -8.71
C MET A 429 12.79 8.87 -7.43
N PRO A 430 11.61 8.21 -7.47
CA PRO A 430 11.11 7.50 -6.30
C PRO A 430 12.04 6.34 -5.96
N LEU A 431 12.27 6.12 -4.66
CA LEU A 431 12.67 4.83 -4.12
C LEU A 431 11.50 3.88 -4.39
N ALA A 432 11.53 3.20 -5.54
CA ALA A 432 10.64 2.08 -5.82
C ALA A 432 11.08 0.87 -5.00
#